data_AF-A0A975Y0A4-F1
#
_entry.id   AF-A0A975Y0A4-F1
#
_cell.length_a   1.000
_cell.length_b   1.000
_cell.length_c   1.000
_cell.angle_alpha   90.00
_cell.angle_beta   90.00
_cell.angle_gamma   90.00
#
_symmetry.space_group_name_H-M   'P 1'
#
loop_
_entity.id
_entity.type
_entity.pdbx_description
1 polymer ?
#
loop_
_entity_poly.entity_id
_entity_poly.type
_entity_poly.pdbx_seq_one_letter_code
_entity_poly.pdbx_strand_id
1 'polypeptide(L)'
;MVALTEETRLRALAALNLLDTPREERFDRLVRLTRRMFDVPMAMVSLIDEHRQWNKAEVGIGNRDDVPRSASMCDHAIRGEGALVVTDPVHDPRFASYPGVTAEGGVRFYAGQPLHAPGGARVGSLCIVDTRPRTLDDNQLAILRELADFVETELARTDELDRAGELQRTLLPRRTPHLPGYDVAGVCLPASAVGGDFFDWHLLGDDFQVVIADVMGKGIPAAIIGASVRSVLRGASRFNDVETAVNRAAAALESDLFDTSTFVTLLAARLDPASGTLTYVDAGHGIAGIVTRAGEAHQFESDGLPLGAPAWEPWRADRVVLEPGDTFIALSDGLLDLFDTIEDAREAARETVASCSTAQEVVDIVAAYARDHHATDDVTAVVVRRHDVA
;
A
#
# COMPACT_ATOMS: atom_id res chain seq x y z
N MET A 1 -2.06 27.96 -23.95
CA MET A 1 -2.43 26.83 -23.07
C MET A 1 -3.18 25.82 -23.92
N VAL A 2 -2.62 24.64 -24.14
CA VAL A 2 -3.30 23.58 -24.90
C VAL A 2 -4.42 23.04 -24.03
N ALA A 3 -5.66 23.05 -24.53
CA ALA A 3 -6.78 22.42 -23.84
C ALA A 3 -6.47 20.93 -23.66
N LEU A 4 -6.41 20.47 -22.41
CA LEU A 4 -6.22 19.05 -22.10
C LEU A 4 -7.33 18.24 -22.78
N THR A 5 -6.96 17.18 -23.50
CA THR A 5 -7.95 16.33 -24.19
C THR A 5 -8.71 15.49 -23.15
N GLU A 6 -9.91 15.03 -23.55
CA GLU A 6 -10.71 14.13 -22.71
C GLU A 6 -9.93 12.86 -22.31
N GLU A 7 -9.14 12.32 -23.24
CA GLU A 7 -8.26 11.18 -22.98
C GLU A 7 -7.20 11.48 -21.90
N THR A 8 -6.61 12.69 -21.91
CA THR A 8 -5.66 13.09 -20.86
C THR A 8 -6.35 13.25 -19.51
N ARG A 9 -7.58 13.77 -19.48
CA ARG A 9 -8.38 13.91 -18.27
C ARG A 9 -8.74 12.54 -17.66
N LEU A 10 -9.18 11.60 -18.49
CA LEU A 10 -9.50 10.23 -18.06
C LEU A 10 -8.26 9.49 -17.54
N ARG A 11 -7.09 9.65 -18.18
CA ARG A 11 -5.83 9.11 -17.65
C ARG A 11 -5.44 9.72 -16.31
N ALA A 12 -5.62 11.03 -16.15
CA ALA A 12 -5.35 11.70 -14.87
C ALA A 12 -6.31 11.25 -13.77
N LEU A 13 -7.59 11.02 -14.09
CA LEU A 13 -8.56 10.47 -13.16
C LEU A 13 -8.21 9.03 -12.75
N ALA A 14 -7.84 8.18 -13.72
CA ALA A 14 -7.43 6.81 -13.45
C ALA A 14 -6.19 6.74 -12.54
N ALA A 15 -5.22 7.64 -12.75
CA ALA A 15 -4.00 7.71 -11.94
C ALA A 15 -4.23 8.07 -10.47
N LEU A 16 -5.42 8.60 -10.12
CA LEU A 16 -5.76 8.85 -8.70
C LEU A 16 -6.09 7.56 -7.94
N ASN A 17 -6.40 6.45 -8.63
CA ASN A 17 -6.81 5.18 -8.01
C ASN A 17 -7.97 5.32 -7.00
N LEU A 18 -8.87 6.28 -7.20
CA LEU A 18 -9.98 6.56 -6.28
C LEU A 18 -11.34 6.05 -6.75
N LEU A 19 -11.55 5.79 -8.04
CA LEU A 19 -12.83 5.29 -8.54
C LEU A 19 -13.17 3.92 -7.94
N ASP A 20 -14.43 3.72 -7.56
CA ASP A 20 -14.96 2.47 -6.97
C ASP A 20 -14.29 2.02 -5.65
N THR A 21 -13.51 2.88 -5.01
CA THR A 21 -12.90 2.59 -3.71
C THR A 21 -13.86 2.89 -2.55
N PRO A 22 -13.67 2.28 -1.37
CA PRO A 22 -14.43 2.63 -0.17
C PRO A 22 -14.35 4.13 0.17
N ARG A 23 -15.32 4.58 0.98
CA ARG A 23 -15.31 5.94 1.54
C ARG A 23 -14.08 6.12 2.42
N GLU A 24 -13.49 7.30 2.36
CA GLU A 24 -12.33 7.64 3.18
C GLU A 24 -12.63 8.87 4.02
N GLU A 25 -12.37 8.78 5.31
CA GLU A 25 -12.69 9.81 6.30
C GLU A 25 -12.05 11.18 5.96
N ARG A 26 -10.90 11.20 5.27
CA ARG A 26 -10.27 12.44 4.78
C ARG A 26 -11.17 13.25 3.84
N PHE A 27 -11.92 12.60 2.95
CA PHE A 27 -12.86 13.27 2.06
C PHE A 27 -14.20 13.52 2.76
N ASP A 28 -14.70 12.56 3.55
CA ASP A 28 -15.98 12.71 4.26
C ASP A 28 -15.95 13.88 5.25
N ARG A 29 -14.82 14.10 5.93
CA ARG A 29 -14.62 15.25 6.81
C ARG A 29 -14.75 16.58 6.06
N LEU A 30 -14.18 16.69 4.85
CA LEU A 30 -14.25 17.89 4.01
C LEU A 30 -15.68 18.13 3.51
N VAL A 31 -16.39 17.08 3.09
CA VAL A 31 -17.80 17.20 2.69
C VAL A 31 -18.69 17.61 3.86
N ARG A 32 -18.51 17.02 5.04
CA ARG A 32 -19.24 17.42 6.26
C ARG A 32 -18.95 18.86 6.66
N LEU A 33 -17.70 19.31 6.53
CA LEU A 33 -17.31 20.69 6.78
C LEU A 33 -17.98 21.64 5.78
N THR A 34 -17.89 21.34 4.49
CA THR A 34 -18.51 22.11 3.40
C THR A 34 -20.01 22.25 3.64
N ARG A 35 -20.72 21.15 3.91
CA ARG A 35 -22.15 21.17 4.20
C ARG A 35 -22.51 22.14 5.34
N ARG A 36 -21.74 22.11 6.44
CA ARG A 36 -21.98 22.98 7.61
C ARG A 36 -21.67 24.44 7.33
N MET A 37 -20.59 24.72 6.60
CA MET A 37 -20.18 26.11 6.31
C MET A 37 -21.18 26.83 5.41
N PHE A 38 -21.79 26.12 4.46
CA PHE A 38 -22.78 26.70 3.54
C PHE A 38 -24.25 26.53 4.00
N ASP A 39 -24.47 25.85 5.13
CA ASP A 39 -25.80 25.52 5.66
C ASP A 39 -26.73 24.91 4.58
N VAL A 40 -26.23 23.87 3.92
CA VAL A 40 -26.94 23.14 2.86
C VAL A 40 -27.31 21.71 3.30
N PRO A 41 -28.35 21.10 2.74
CA PRO A 41 -28.69 19.71 3.05
C PRO A 41 -27.69 18.72 2.44
N MET A 42 -27.07 19.07 1.30
CA MET A 42 -26.27 18.16 0.49
C MET A 42 -24.93 18.77 0.08
N ALA A 43 -23.88 17.96 0.18
CA ALA A 43 -22.56 18.28 -0.38
C ALA A 43 -21.87 16.97 -0.82
N MET A 44 -20.98 17.06 -1.81
CA MET A 44 -20.23 15.90 -2.28
C MET A 44 -18.90 16.28 -2.94
N VAL A 45 -17.94 15.38 -2.84
CA VAL A 45 -16.78 15.31 -3.74
C VAL A 45 -17.13 14.30 -4.82
N SER A 46 -17.21 14.77 -6.06
CA SER A 46 -17.61 13.99 -7.23
C SER A 46 -16.45 13.87 -8.21
N LEU A 47 -16.25 12.69 -8.78
CA LEU A 47 -15.29 12.39 -9.85
C LEU A 47 -16.07 12.04 -11.12
N ILE A 48 -15.62 12.53 -12.28
CA ILE A 48 -16.32 12.38 -13.56
C ILE A 48 -15.60 11.37 -14.43
N ASP A 49 -16.10 10.15 -14.49
CA ASP A 49 -15.58 9.08 -15.32
C ASP A 49 -16.06 9.21 -16.78
N GLU A 50 -15.72 8.26 -17.66
CA GLU A 50 -16.10 8.30 -19.07
C GLU A 50 -17.62 8.37 -19.25
N HIS A 51 -18.37 7.56 -18.50
CA HIS A 51 -19.82 7.39 -18.67
C HIS A 51 -20.66 7.82 -17.47
N ARG A 52 -20.04 8.12 -16.33
CA ARG A 52 -20.73 8.42 -15.07
C ARG A 52 -20.06 9.50 -14.24
N GLN A 53 -20.83 10.06 -13.31
CA GLN A 53 -20.34 10.72 -12.12
C GLN A 53 -20.32 9.70 -10.99
N TRP A 54 -19.17 9.58 -10.33
CA TRP A 54 -19.01 8.79 -9.12
C TRP A 54 -18.68 9.68 -7.93
N ASN A 55 -19.34 9.49 -6.79
CA ASN A 55 -19.11 10.33 -5.62
C ASN A 55 -18.04 9.66 -4.73
N LYS A 56 -16.92 10.34 -4.48
CA LYS A 56 -15.89 9.87 -3.54
C LYS A 56 -16.31 10.06 -2.09
N ALA A 57 -16.98 11.17 -1.80
CA ALA A 57 -17.63 11.45 -0.51
C ALA A 57 -18.95 12.17 -0.75
N GLU A 58 -19.97 11.86 0.05
CA GLU A 58 -21.28 12.52 -0.02
C GLU A 58 -21.92 12.63 1.36
N VAL A 59 -22.71 13.69 1.56
CA VAL A 59 -23.64 13.76 2.68
C VAL A 59 -24.98 14.25 2.16
N GLY A 60 -26.05 13.52 2.49
CA GLY A 60 -27.44 13.94 2.26
C GLY A 60 -28.07 13.45 0.95
N ILE A 61 -27.37 12.63 0.15
CA ILE A 61 -27.80 12.20 -1.19
C ILE A 61 -28.29 10.75 -1.21
N GLY A 62 -27.93 9.95 -0.20
CA GLY A 62 -28.47 8.61 0.02
C GLY A 62 -27.80 7.54 -0.85
N ASN A 63 -26.47 7.57 -0.94
CA ASN A 63 -25.61 6.60 -1.64
C ASN A 63 -25.93 6.44 -3.14
N ARG A 64 -26.24 7.55 -3.84
CA ARG A 64 -26.34 7.55 -5.30
C ARG A 64 -24.97 7.79 -5.91
N ASP A 65 -24.19 6.73 -6.01
CA ASP A 65 -22.78 6.80 -6.42
C ASP A 65 -22.54 6.62 -7.91
N ASP A 66 -23.61 6.40 -8.68
CA ASP A 66 -23.50 6.20 -10.12
C ASP A 66 -24.61 6.99 -10.82
N VAL A 67 -24.29 8.23 -11.19
CA VAL A 67 -25.19 9.09 -11.98
C VAL A 67 -24.67 9.11 -13.41
N PRO A 68 -25.48 8.81 -14.44
CA PRO A 68 -25.05 8.92 -15.83
C PRO A 68 -24.43 10.29 -16.09
N ARG A 69 -23.25 10.34 -16.73
CA ARG A 69 -22.52 11.59 -16.94
C ARG A 69 -23.35 12.64 -17.69
N SER A 70 -24.18 12.19 -18.63
CA SER A 70 -25.14 13.02 -19.36
C SER A 70 -26.20 13.70 -18.48
N ALA A 71 -26.41 13.23 -17.25
CA ALA A 71 -27.32 13.78 -16.25
C ALA A 71 -26.58 14.44 -15.06
N SER A 72 -25.28 14.71 -15.21
CA SER A 72 -24.44 15.30 -14.16
C SER A 72 -24.29 16.82 -14.34
N MET A 73 -24.60 17.58 -13.28
CA MET A 73 -24.22 19.00 -13.20
C MET A 73 -22.72 19.17 -12.93
N CYS A 74 -22.09 18.20 -12.27
CA CYS A 74 -20.65 18.18 -12.03
C CYS A 74 -19.84 18.04 -13.33
N ASP A 75 -20.33 17.27 -14.30
CA ASP A 75 -19.74 17.24 -15.65
C ASP A 75 -19.76 18.62 -16.33
N HIS A 76 -20.77 19.44 -16.07
CA HIS A 76 -20.80 20.82 -16.57
C HIS A 76 -19.83 21.71 -15.80
N ALA A 77 -19.70 21.52 -14.48
CA ALA A 77 -18.78 22.29 -13.66
C ALA A 77 -17.33 22.10 -14.15
N ILE A 78 -16.87 20.87 -14.39
CA ILE A 78 -15.48 20.59 -14.80
C ILE A 78 -15.10 21.13 -16.18
N ARG A 79 -16.07 21.56 -17.00
CA ARG A 79 -15.81 22.20 -18.30
C ARG A 79 -15.41 23.67 -18.16
N GLY A 80 -15.78 24.32 -17.06
CA GLY A 80 -15.43 25.71 -16.74
C GLY A 80 -14.13 25.87 -15.94
N GLU A 81 -13.56 27.07 -15.92
CA GLU A 81 -12.34 27.38 -15.15
C GLU A 81 -12.62 27.74 -13.67
N GLY A 82 -13.87 28.02 -13.32
CA GLY A 82 -14.27 28.38 -11.96
C GLY A 82 -15.61 27.78 -11.59
N ALA A 83 -16.08 28.12 -10.38
CA ALA A 83 -17.33 27.63 -9.85
C ALA A 83 -18.50 27.82 -10.83
N LEU A 84 -19.22 26.73 -11.12
CA LEU A 84 -20.53 26.78 -11.76
C LEU A 84 -21.58 27.00 -10.68
N VAL A 85 -22.26 28.14 -10.70
CA VAL A 85 -23.39 28.44 -9.81
C VAL A 85 -24.69 28.43 -10.60
N VAL A 86 -25.64 27.62 -10.18
CA VAL A 86 -26.99 27.52 -10.73
C VAL A 86 -27.97 27.84 -9.62
N THR A 87 -28.53 29.04 -9.66
CA THR A 87 -29.36 29.60 -8.58
C THR A 87 -30.70 28.89 -8.45
N ASP A 88 -31.27 28.43 -9.58
CA ASP A 88 -32.44 27.57 -9.64
C ASP A 88 -32.48 26.73 -10.95
N PRO A 89 -32.09 25.45 -10.92
CA PRO A 89 -31.98 24.60 -12.12
C PRO A 89 -33.27 24.42 -12.92
N VAL A 90 -34.46 24.60 -12.32
CA VAL A 90 -35.74 24.48 -13.05
C VAL A 90 -35.91 25.58 -14.11
N HIS A 91 -35.19 26.69 -13.96
CA HIS A 91 -35.19 27.81 -14.91
C HIS A 91 -33.96 27.81 -15.83
N ASP A 92 -33.03 26.85 -15.65
CA ASP A 92 -31.83 26.72 -16.48
C ASP A 92 -32.08 25.68 -17.59
N PRO A 93 -32.11 26.07 -18.87
CA PRO A 93 -32.38 25.14 -19.97
C PRO A 93 -31.40 23.97 -20.06
N ARG A 94 -30.20 24.09 -19.46
CA ARG A 94 -29.20 23.02 -19.43
C ARG A 94 -29.60 21.88 -18.49
N PHE A 95 -30.38 22.19 -17.44
CA PHE A 95 -30.61 21.29 -16.31
C PHE A 95 -32.10 21.05 -15.99
N ALA A 96 -33.01 21.86 -16.52
CA ALA A 96 -34.43 21.80 -16.20
C ALA A 96 -35.08 20.43 -16.46
N SER A 97 -34.55 19.65 -17.40
CA SER A 97 -35.01 18.29 -17.72
C SER A 97 -34.27 17.18 -16.98
N TYR A 98 -33.32 17.51 -16.10
CA TYR A 98 -32.54 16.50 -15.38
C TYR A 98 -33.45 15.76 -14.38
N PRO A 99 -33.36 14.42 -14.27
CA PRO A 99 -34.21 13.65 -13.35
C PRO A 99 -34.14 14.13 -11.89
N GLY A 100 -32.96 14.58 -11.45
CA GLY A 100 -32.77 15.14 -10.10
C GLY A 100 -33.44 16.50 -9.88
N VAL A 101 -33.72 17.25 -10.95
CA VAL A 101 -34.39 18.56 -10.90
C VAL A 101 -35.92 18.39 -10.99
N THR A 102 -36.40 17.47 -11.83
CA THR A 102 -37.85 17.25 -12.05
C THR A 102 -38.52 16.41 -10.96
N ALA A 103 -37.76 15.74 -10.10
CA ALA A 103 -38.29 14.93 -9.00
C ALA A 103 -39.02 15.79 -7.94
N GLU A 104 -39.94 15.17 -7.20
CA GLU A 104 -40.58 15.81 -6.04
C GLU A 104 -39.52 16.13 -4.98
N GLY A 105 -39.48 17.39 -4.52
CA GLY A 105 -38.40 17.86 -3.65
C GLY A 105 -37.02 17.90 -4.33
N GLY A 106 -36.97 17.95 -5.66
CA GLY A 106 -35.76 17.92 -6.47
C GLY A 106 -34.82 19.10 -6.24
N VAL A 107 -33.68 19.07 -6.94
CA VAL A 107 -32.61 20.05 -6.80
C VAL A 107 -33.07 21.44 -7.25
N ARG A 108 -32.95 22.42 -6.34
CA ARG A 108 -33.28 23.83 -6.57
C ARG A 108 -32.09 24.77 -6.46
N PHE A 109 -30.91 24.26 -6.12
CA PHE A 109 -29.66 25.02 -6.16
C PHE A 109 -28.49 24.07 -6.36
N TYR A 110 -27.51 24.50 -7.14
CA TYR A 110 -26.23 23.82 -7.31
C TYR A 110 -25.10 24.84 -7.36
N ALA A 111 -24.03 24.60 -6.61
CA ALA A 111 -22.75 25.23 -6.86
C ALA A 111 -21.64 24.19 -6.84
N GLY A 112 -20.82 24.14 -7.88
CA GLY A 112 -19.74 23.18 -8.02
C GLY A 112 -18.43 23.86 -8.42
N GLN A 113 -17.40 23.70 -7.59
CA GLN A 113 -16.05 24.12 -7.89
C GLN A 113 -15.28 22.95 -8.52
N PRO A 114 -14.70 23.12 -9.72
CA PRO A 114 -13.86 22.08 -10.34
C PRO A 114 -12.69 21.69 -9.46
N LEU A 115 -12.38 20.39 -9.46
CA LEU A 115 -11.23 19.78 -8.79
C LEU A 115 -10.22 19.31 -9.83
N HIS A 116 -8.95 19.62 -9.58
CA HIS A 116 -7.83 19.27 -10.43
C HIS A 116 -7.05 18.07 -9.84
N ALA A 117 -6.71 17.13 -10.70
CA ALA A 117 -5.70 16.11 -10.42
C ALA A 117 -4.29 16.71 -10.52
N PRO A 118 -3.26 16.04 -9.97
CA PRO A 118 -1.87 16.36 -10.27
C PRO A 118 -1.65 16.51 -11.78
N GLY A 119 -1.05 17.63 -12.19
CA GLY A 119 -0.90 17.98 -13.61
C GLY A 119 -2.03 18.86 -14.18
N GLY A 120 -3.02 19.25 -13.38
CA GLY A 120 -3.99 20.30 -13.71
C GLY A 120 -5.20 19.83 -14.53
N ALA A 121 -5.39 18.52 -14.69
CA ALA A 121 -6.59 17.99 -15.34
C ALA A 121 -7.81 18.09 -14.42
N ARG A 122 -8.92 18.66 -14.89
CA ARG A 122 -10.18 18.77 -14.13
C ARG A 122 -10.89 17.43 -14.09
N VAL A 123 -10.82 16.72 -12.97
CA VAL A 123 -11.28 15.33 -12.83
C VAL A 123 -12.60 15.21 -12.08
N GLY A 124 -13.03 16.25 -11.38
CA GLY A 124 -14.17 16.20 -10.48
C GLY A 124 -14.65 17.56 -10.02
N SER A 125 -15.60 17.59 -9.08
CA SER A 125 -16.02 18.83 -8.42
C SER A 125 -16.33 18.62 -6.94
N LEU A 126 -15.98 19.60 -6.11
CA LEU A 126 -16.59 19.80 -4.79
C LEU A 126 -17.87 20.60 -5.03
N CYS A 127 -19.02 20.02 -4.72
CA CYS A 127 -20.29 20.70 -4.95
C CYS A 127 -21.22 20.65 -3.75
N ILE A 128 -22.04 21.70 -3.66
CA ILE A 128 -23.10 21.88 -2.70
C ILE A 128 -24.45 21.95 -3.43
N VAL A 129 -25.46 21.35 -2.83
CA VAL A 129 -26.78 21.19 -3.44
C VAL A 129 -27.86 21.50 -2.41
N ASP A 130 -28.94 22.15 -2.85
CA ASP A 130 -30.09 22.43 -2.01
C ASP A 130 -31.42 22.15 -2.72
N THR A 131 -32.46 21.93 -1.92
CA THR A 131 -33.87 21.83 -2.34
C THR A 131 -34.57 23.20 -2.31
N ARG A 132 -33.83 24.28 -2.00
CA ARG A 132 -34.28 25.68 -2.10
C ARG A 132 -33.34 26.49 -3.01
N PRO A 133 -33.87 27.44 -3.81
CA PRO A 133 -33.04 28.37 -4.58
C PRO A 133 -32.10 29.19 -3.68
N ARG A 134 -30.88 29.43 -4.14
CA ARG A 134 -29.86 30.22 -3.43
C ARG A 134 -28.97 31.01 -4.38
N THR A 135 -28.30 32.01 -3.84
CA THR A 135 -27.19 32.73 -4.48
C THR A 135 -25.97 32.62 -3.58
N LEU A 136 -24.77 32.67 -4.17
CA LEU A 136 -23.53 32.80 -3.42
C LEU A 136 -22.94 34.20 -3.63
N ASP A 137 -22.45 34.81 -2.56
CA ASP A 137 -21.63 36.01 -2.65
C ASP A 137 -20.15 35.66 -2.93
N ASP A 138 -19.33 36.69 -3.17
CA ASP A 138 -17.91 36.51 -3.50
C ASP A 138 -17.11 35.81 -2.38
N ASN A 139 -17.48 36.04 -1.12
CA ASN A 139 -16.82 35.43 0.04
C ASN A 139 -17.16 33.94 0.14
N GLN A 140 -18.42 33.58 -0.09
CA GLN A 140 -18.88 32.20 -0.19
C GLN A 140 -18.23 31.46 -1.36
N LEU A 141 -18.05 32.12 -2.50
CA LEU A 141 -17.32 31.55 -3.64
C LEU A 141 -15.83 31.34 -3.32
N ALA A 142 -15.20 32.28 -2.61
CA ALA A 142 -13.81 32.12 -2.15
C ALA A 142 -13.66 30.93 -1.20
N ILE A 143 -14.56 30.80 -0.22
CA ILE A 143 -14.59 29.66 0.71
C ILE A 143 -14.76 28.33 -0.02
N LEU A 144 -15.63 28.27 -1.04
CA LEU A 144 -15.84 27.03 -1.81
C LEU A 144 -14.57 26.63 -2.58
N ARG A 145 -13.82 27.62 -3.08
CA ARG A 145 -12.51 27.40 -3.71
C ARG A 145 -11.48 26.89 -2.71
N GLU A 146 -11.34 27.52 -1.55
CA GLU A 146 -10.40 27.05 -0.51
C GLU A 146 -10.70 25.62 -0.04
N LEU A 147 -11.98 25.27 0.10
CA LEU A 147 -12.38 23.90 0.43
C LEU A 147 -12.07 22.92 -0.72
N ALA A 148 -12.23 23.35 -1.97
CA ALA A 148 -11.83 22.56 -3.13
C ALA A 148 -10.30 22.35 -3.15
N ASP A 149 -9.50 23.36 -2.83
CA ASP A 149 -8.04 23.25 -2.73
C ASP A 149 -7.60 22.23 -1.66
N PHE A 150 -8.32 22.15 -0.53
CA PHE A 150 -8.09 21.08 0.46
C PHE A 150 -8.43 19.69 -0.10
N VAL A 151 -9.50 19.57 -0.89
CA VAL A 151 -9.82 18.30 -1.57
C VAL A 151 -8.73 17.95 -2.58
N GLU A 152 -8.26 18.89 -3.39
CA GLU A 152 -7.17 18.69 -4.35
C GLU A 152 -5.87 18.24 -3.68
N THR A 153 -5.55 18.78 -2.50
CA THR A 153 -4.42 18.34 -1.68
C THR A 153 -4.54 16.85 -1.31
N GLU A 154 -5.73 16.39 -0.93
CA GLU A 154 -5.97 14.97 -0.64
C GLU A 154 -5.95 14.08 -1.89
N LEU A 155 -6.39 14.60 -3.04
CA LEU A 155 -6.24 13.90 -4.33
C LEU A 155 -4.76 13.70 -4.67
N ALA A 156 -3.95 14.75 -4.55
CA ALA A 156 -2.51 14.73 -4.86
C ALA A 156 -1.72 13.79 -3.94
N ARG A 157 -2.06 13.77 -2.64
CA ARG A 157 -1.42 12.89 -1.65
C ARG A 157 -1.51 11.41 -2.03
N THR A 158 -2.62 11.00 -2.66
CA THR A 158 -2.83 9.60 -3.09
C THR A 158 -1.87 9.23 -4.22
N ASP A 159 -1.78 10.07 -5.25
CA ASP A 159 -0.88 9.87 -6.40
C ASP A 159 0.61 9.85 -5.97
N GLU A 160 1.02 10.71 -5.03
CA GLU A 160 2.39 10.70 -4.50
C GLU A 160 2.72 9.41 -3.73
N LEU A 161 1.79 8.93 -2.89
CA LEU A 161 1.95 7.70 -2.13
C LEU A 161 1.99 6.47 -3.04
N ASP A 162 1.12 6.41 -4.05
CA ASP A 162 1.08 5.31 -5.00
C ASP A 162 2.37 5.22 -5.81
N ARG A 163 2.90 6.37 -6.26
CA ARG A 163 4.20 6.45 -6.92
C ARG A 163 5.34 6.02 -6.02
N ALA A 164 5.32 6.41 -4.74
CA ALA A 164 6.30 5.94 -3.76
C ALA A 164 6.23 4.41 -3.60
N GLY A 165 5.02 3.86 -3.57
CA GLY A 165 4.76 2.42 -3.55
C GLY A 165 5.31 1.69 -4.76
N GLU A 166 5.07 2.22 -5.96
CA GLU A 166 5.62 1.69 -7.20
C GLU A 166 7.14 1.68 -7.18
N LEU A 167 7.76 2.79 -6.76
CA LEU A 167 9.21 2.88 -6.62
C LEU A 167 9.73 1.84 -5.62
N GLN A 168 9.12 1.71 -4.44
CA GLN A 168 9.51 0.70 -3.46
C GLN A 168 9.45 -0.72 -4.05
N ARG A 169 8.37 -1.06 -4.75
CA ARG A 169 8.20 -2.36 -5.44
C ARG A 169 9.21 -2.56 -6.59
N THR A 170 9.74 -1.50 -7.20
CA THR A 170 10.83 -1.62 -8.18
C THR A 170 12.17 -1.97 -7.55
N LEU A 171 12.35 -1.63 -6.27
CA LEU A 171 13.59 -1.90 -5.55
C LEU A 171 13.65 -3.31 -4.96
N LEU A 172 12.50 -3.99 -4.79
CA LEU A 172 12.45 -5.39 -4.38
C LEU A 172 12.96 -6.32 -5.50
N PRO A 173 13.51 -7.50 -5.17
CA PRO A 173 13.97 -8.45 -6.18
C PRO A 173 12.83 -8.92 -7.09
N ARG A 174 12.90 -8.58 -8.38
CA ARG A 174 11.88 -8.96 -9.38
C ARG A 174 12.16 -10.28 -10.09
N ARG A 175 13.41 -10.75 -10.02
CA ARG A 175 13.84 -11.99 -10.67
C ARG A 175 14.26 -12.96 -9.58
N THR A 176 13.57 -14.09 -9.54
CA THR A 176 14.02 -15.26 -8.80
C THR A 176 15.37 -15.70 -9.38
N PRO A 177 16.42 -15.84 -8.54
CA PRO A 177 17.69 -16.33 -9.01
C PRO A 177 17.56 -17.80 -9.38
N HIS A 178 18.25 -18.20 -10.45
CA HIS A 178 18.35 -19.60 -10.81
C HIS A 178 19.34 -20.29 -9.87
N LEU A 179 18.85 -21.14 -8.98
CA LEU A 179 19.63 -21.88 -8.01
C LEU A 179 19.45 -23.38 -8.28
N PRO A 180 20.41 -24.06 -8.93
CA PRO A 180 20.25 -25.48 -9.29
C PRO A 180 19.93 -26.36 -8.09
N GLY A 181 18.86 -27.15 -8.17
CA GLY A 181 18.41 -28.01 -7.06
C GLY A 181 17.56 -27.31 -6.01
N TYR A 182 17.13 -26.06 -6.25
CA TYR A 182 16.29 -25.30 -5.35
C TYR A 182 15.18 -24.56 -6.08
N ASP A 183 14.02 -24.46 -5.42
CA ASP A 183 12.97 -23.49 -5.76
C ASP A 183 13.03 -22.34 -4.77
N VAL A 184 12.94 -21.11 -5.29
CA VAL A 184 12.92 -19.89 -4.48
C VAL A 184 11.72 -19.06 -4.89
N ALA A 185 10.98 -18.55 -3.91
CA ALA A 185 9.91 -17.61 -4.15
C ALA A 185 9.83 -16.61 -2.99
N GLY A 186 9.30 -15.43 -3.26
CA GLY A 186 9.03 -14.46 -2.23
C GLY A 186 8.00 -13.43 -2.67
N VAL A 187 7.32 -12.86 -1.69
CA VAL A 187 6.31 -11.83 -1.85
C VAL A 187 6.44 -10.83 -0.71
N CYS A 188 6.11 -9.57 -1.01
CA CYS A 188 5.95 -8.51 -0.03
C CYS A 188 4.69 -7.74 -0.43
N LEU A 189 3.68 -7.79 0.42
CA LEU A 189 2.36 -7.19 0.24
C LEU A 189 2.21 -6.07 1.25
N PRO A 190 2.29 -4.80 0.83
CA PRO A 190 2.12 -3.71 1.79
C PRO A 190 0.64 -3.56 2.18
N ALA A 191 0.35 -3.28 3.44
CA ALA A 191 -0.99 -2.95 3.93
C ALA A 191 -1.46 -1.55 3.52
N SER A 192 -0.54 -0.72 3.04
CA SER A 192 -0.78 0.63 2.54
C SER A 192 -0.03 0.86 1.23
N ALA A 193 -0.01 2.09 0.71
CA ALA A 193 0.68 2.38 -0.55
C ALA A 193 2.19 1.99 -0.52
N VAL A 194 2.83 2.17 0.65
CA VAL A 194 4.21 1.78 0.95
C VAL A 194 4.23 1.03 2.30
N GLY A 195 5.17 0.09 2.45
CA GLY A 195 5.34 -0.74 3.65
C GLY A 195 6.68 -0.55 4.36
N GLY A 196 6.78 -0.97 5.62
CA GLY A 196 8.03 -1.11 6.37
C GLY A 196 8.77 -2.40 6.03
N ASP A 197 8.01 -3.44 5.71
CA ASP A 197 8.51 -4.74 5.30
C ASP A 197 9.34 -4.68 4.00
N PHE A 198 10.39 -5.51 3.95
CA PHE A 198 11.01 -5.87 2.69
C PHE A 198 11.71 -7.24 2.76
N PHE A 199 11.94 -7.81 1.58
CA PHE A 199 12.96 -8.84 1.41
C PHE A 199 13.96 -8.44 0.32
N ASP A 200 15.18 -8.96 0.40
CA ASP A 200 16.19 -8.88 -0.65
C ASP A 200 16.87 -10.23 -0.81
N TRP A 201 17.28 -10.55 -2.03
CA TRP A 201 18.10 -11.73 -2.29
C TRP A 201 19.09 -11.47 -3.40
N HIS A 202 20.22 -12.15 -3.34
CA HIS A 202 21.25 -12.04 -4.35
C HIS A 202 22.23 -13.21 -4.28
N LEU A 203 22.86 -13.50 -5.42
CA LEU A 203 23.98 -14.45 -5.50
C LEU A 203 25.28 -13.73 -5.13
N LEU A 204 26.10 -14.38 -4.30
CA LEU A 204 27.39 -13.93 -3.81
C LEU A 204 28.47 -14.95 -4.19
N GLY A 205 28.87 -14.93 -5.46
CA GLY A 205 29.62 -16.05 -6.03
C GLY A 205 28.69 -17.23 -6.22
N ASP A 206 28.99 -18.36 -5.58
CA ASP A 206 28.17 -19.57 -5.61
C ASP A 206 27.13 -19.62 -4.47
N ASP A 207 27.27 -18.75 -3.46
CA ASP A 207 26.34 -18.68 -2.33
C ASP A 207 25.07 -17.89 -2.70
N PHE A 208 23.94 -18.29 -2.11
CA PHE A 208 22.69 -17.55 -2.18
C PHE A 208 22.42 -16.85 -0.85
N GLN A 209 22.23 -15.54 -0.85
CA GLN A 209 21.83 -14.80 0.35
C GLN A 209 20.39 -14.30 0.23
N VAL A 210 19.64 -14.45 1.32
CA VAL A 210 18.30 -13.90 1.53
C VAL A 210 18.29 -13.03 2.78
N VAL A 211 17.54 -11.94 2.73
CA VAL A 211 17.24 -11.07 3.86
C VAL A 211 15.74 -10.82 3.88
N ILE A 212 15.13 -10.91 5.05
CA ILE A 212 13.79 -10.41 5.34
C ILE A 212 13.90 -9.46 6.53
N ALA A 213 13.15 -8.38 6.50
CA ALA A 213 13.17 -7.40 7.57
C ALA A 213 11.84 -6.67 7.66
N ASP A 214 11.50 -6.29 8.88
CA ASP A 214 10.36 -5.45 9.22
C ASP A 214 10.86 -4.23 10.00
N VAL A 215 10.42 -3.05 9.57
CA VAL A 215 10.80 -1.77 10.14
C VAL A 215 9.66 -1.25 10.99
N MET A 216 9.94 -0.95 12.27
CA MET A 216 8.92 -0.42 13.17
C MET A 216 8.18 0.78 12.56
N GLY A 217 6.86 0.67 12.55
CA GLY A 217 5.96 1.70 12.05
C GLY A 217 5.42 1.34 10.68
N LYS A 218 4.86 2.32 9.97
CA LYS A 218 4.26 2.09 8.66
C LYS A 218 4.32 3.32 7.78
N GLY A 219 4.06 3.14 6.49
CA GLY A 219 4.03 4.23 5.53
C GLY A 219 5.43 4.70 5.13
N ILE A 220 5.52 5.96 4.67
CA ILE A 220 6.76 6.51 4.08
C ILE A 220 7.98 6.43 5.01
N PRO A 221 7.91 6.78 6.32
CA PRO A 221 9.09 6.73 7.18
C PRO A 221 9.71 5.34 7.25
N ALA A 222 8.88 4.31 7.45
CA ALA A 222 9.33 2.92 7.50
C ALA A 222 9.94 2.47 6.17
N ALA A 223 9.31 2.83 5.04
CA ALA A 223 9.81 2.54 3.70
C ALA A 223 11.19 3.15 3.41
N ILE A 224 11.45 4.39 3.88
CA ILE A 224 12.74 5.07 3.71
C ILE A 224 13.83 4.34 4.52
N ILE A 225 13.54 4.01 5.78
CA ILE A 225 14.46 3.27 6.65
C ILE A 225 14.74 1.88 6.06
N GLY A 226 13.71 1.15 5.62
CA GLY A 226 13.86 -0.16 4.98
C GLY A 226 14.73 -0.11 3.73
N ALA A 227 14.55 0.91 2.88
CA ALA A 227 15.42 1.12 1.71
C ALA A 227 16.88 1.39 2.09
N SER A 228 17.13 2.13 3.19
CA SER A 228 18.47 2.38 3.73
C SER A 228 19.09 1.08 4.24
N VAL A 229 18.39 0.36 5.12
CA VAL A 229 18.82 -0.93 5.71
C VAL A 229 19.19 -1.92 4.62
N ARG A 230 18.30 -2.11 3.62
CA ARG A 230 18.55 -3.00 2.48
C ARG A 230 19.82 -2.62 1.73
N SER A 231 20.02 -1.34 1.46
CA SER A 231 21.16 -0.85 0.68
C SER A 231 22.48 -1.06 1.43
N VAL A 232 22.50 -0.76 2.74
CA VAL A 232 23.66 -0.96 3.61
C VAL A 232 24.00 -2.45 3.72
N LEU A 233 23.02 -3.31 3.99
CA LEU A 233 23.23 -4.75 4.08
C LEU A 233 23.73 -5.33 2.76
N ARG A 234 23.12 -4.98 1.64
CA ARG A 234 23.56 -5.44 0.32
C ARG A 234 25.02 -5.04 0.04
N GLY A 235 25.42 -3.84 0.44
CA GLY A 235 26.81 -3.39 0.36
C GLY A 235 27.75 -4.19 1.28
N ALA A 236 27.34 -4.43 2.52
CA ALA A 236 28.12 -5.15 3.51
C ALA A 236 28.28 -6.64 3.14
N SER A 237 27.21 -7.30 2.69
CA SER A 237 27.19 -8.73 2.37
C SER A 237 28.14 -9.13 1.25
N ARG A 238 28.42 -8.22 0.31
CA ARG A 238 29.30 -8.50 -0.83
C ARG A 238 30.73 -8.90 -0.46
N PHE A 239 31.21 -8.46 0.71
CA PHE A 239 32.61 -8.61 1.10
C PHE A 239 32.80 -9.30 2.44
N ASN A 240 31.72 -9.80 3.03
CA ASN A 240 31.71 -10.29 4.41
C ASN A 240 30.83 -11.54 4.50
N ASP A 241 31.07 -12.37 5.51
CA ASP A 241 30.10 -13.38 5.96
C ASP A 241 28.83 -12.71 6.53
N VAL A 242 27.79 -13.50 6.75
CA VAL A 242 26.48 -12.98 7.20
C VAL A 242 26.56 -12.31 8.58
N GLU A 243 27.32 -12.89 9.53
CA GLU A 243 27.55 -12.31 10.86
C GLU A 243 28.18 -10.93 10.78
N THR A 244 29.30 -10.83 10.06
CA THR A 244 30.03 -9.56 9.91
C THR A 244 29.21 -8.55 9.11
N ALA A 245 28.45 -8.99 8.11
CA ALA A 245 27.60 -8.11 7.32
C ALA A 245 26.50 -7.46 8.17
N VAL A 246 25.80 -8.25 9.01
CA VAL A 246 24.74 -7.72 9.90
C VAL A 246 25.33 -6.77 10.93
N ASN A 247 26.41 -7.15 11.62
CA ASN A 247 27.03 -6.30 12.63
C ASN A 247 27.57 -4.97 12.03
N ARG A 248 28.12 -5.00 10.82
CA ARG A 248 28.56 -3.77 10.13
C ARG A 248 27.39 -2.91 9.68
N ALA A 249 26.30 -3.52 9.22
CA ALA A 249 25.09 -2.78 8.87
C ALA A 249 24.49 -2.11 10.11
N ALA A 250 24.38 -2.84 11.23
CA ALA A 250 23.92 -2.32 12.50
C ALA A 250 24.73 -1.09 12.95
N ALA A 251 26.07 -1.19 12.93
CA ALA A 251 26.95 -0.08 13.29
C ALA A 251 26.82 1.12 12.33
N ALA A 252 26.64 0.87 11.03
CA ALA A 252 26.48 1.94 10.04
C ALA A 252 25.12 2.65 10.14
N LEU A 253 24.09 1.98 10.65
CA LEU A 253 22.72 2.49 10.78
C LEU A 253 22.40 3.00 12.19
N GLU A 254 23.32 2.87 13.15
CA GLU A 254 23.09 3.16 14.58
C GLU A 254 22.55 4.58 14.81
N SER A 255 23.19 5.59 14.23
CA SER A 255 22.74 6.98 14.37
C SER A 255 21.38 7.22 13.73
N ASP A 256 21.17 6.67 12.53
CA ASP A 256 19.94 6.87 11.77
C ASP A 256 18.73 6.29 12.53
N LEU A 257 18.88 5.06 13.04
CA LEU A 257 17.84 4.37 13.81
C LEU A 257 17.61 5.01 15.19
N PHE A 258 18.67 5.47 15.84
CA PHE A 258 18.57 6.18 17.12
C PHE A 258 17.81 7.52 16.96
N ASP A 259 18.21 8.34 15.99
CA ASP A 259 17.64 9.67 15.77
C ASP A 259 16.17 9.60 15.31
N THR A 260 15.79 8.53 14.60
CA THR A 260 14.39 8.29 14.21
C THR A 260 13.60 7.51 15.26
N SER A 261 14.22 7.14 16.39
CA SER A 261 13.62 6.29 17.43
C SER A 261 12.97 5.04 16.83
N THR A 262 13.62 4.42 15.84
CA THR A 262 13.14 3.27 15.06
C THR A 262 13.99 2.05 15.36
N PHE A 263 13.39 0.87 15.33
CA PHE A 263 14.12 -0.38 15.29
C PHE A 263 13.67 -1.23 14.10
N VAL A 264 14.50 -2.19 13.70
CA VAL A 264 14.25 -3.07 12.55
C VAL A 264 14.49 -4.51 12.98
N THR A 265 13.46 -5.35 12.87
CA THR A 265 13.63 -6.79 13.02
C THR A 265 14.19 -7.34 11.70
N LEU A 266 15.14 -8.26 11.78
CA LEU A 266 15.84 -8.71 10.57
C LEU A 266 16.34 -10.14 10.68
N LEU A 267 16.10 -10.93 9.65
CA LEU A 267 16.79 -12.20 9.42
C LEU A 267 17.62 -12.09 8.15
N ALA A 268 18.92 -12.37 8.26
CA ALA A 268 19.80 -12.55 7.12
C ALA A 268 20.32 -14.00 7.10
N ALA A 269 20.18 -14.68 5.96
CA ALA A 269 20.64 -16.06 5.81
C ALA A 269 21.43 -16.24 4.51
N ARG A 270 22.52 -17.02 4.58
CA ARG A 270 23.38 -17.39 3.46
C ARG A 270 23.42 -18.90 3.31
N LEU A 271 22.96 -19.37 2.16
CA LEU A 271 22.92 -20.76 1.75
C LEU A 271 24.11 -21.07 0.86
N ASP A 272 24.90 -22.07 1.25
CA ASP A 272 25.78 -22.81 0.35
C ASP A 272 24.94 -23.88 -0.37
N PRO A 273 24.67 -23.75 -1.68
CA PRO A 273 23.78 -24.66 -2.40
C PRO A 273 24.38 -26.06 -2.57
N ALA A 274 25.70 -26.21 -2.49
CA ALA A 274 26.36 -27.50 -2.66
C ALA A 274 26.14 -28.40 -1.44
N SER A 275 26.32 -27.85 -0.24
CA SER A 275 26.11 -28.59 1.01
C SER A 275 24.66 -28.54 1.50
N GLY A 276 23.92 -27.48 1.16
CA GLY A 276 22.65 -27.13 1.79
C GLY A 276 22.80 -26.47 3.15
N THR A 277 24.02 -26.07 3.54
CA THR A 277 24.26 -25.36 4.80
C THR A 277 23.70 -23.94 4.71
N LEU A 278 22.75 -23.62 5.59
CA LEU A 278 22.21 -22.29 5.76
C LEU A 278 22.81 -21.68 7.03
N THR A 279 23.64 -20.66 6.86
CA THR A 279 24.16 -19.84 7.97
C THR A 279 23.30 -18.60 8.10
N TYR A 280 22.71 -18.34 9.27
CA TYR A 280 21.80 -17.23 9.45
C TYR A 280 22.11 -16.41 10.71
N VAL A 281 21.66 -15.16 10.69
CA VAL A 281 21.66 -14.24 11.84
C VAL A 281 20.24 -13.74 12.00
N ASP A 282 19.68 -13.92 13.19
CA ASP A 282 18.39 -13.35 13.57
C ASP A 282 18.62 -12.16 14.53
N ALA A 283 18.24 -10.97 14.07
CA ALA A 283 18.22 -9.73 14.82
C ALA A 283 16.77 -9.39 15.20
N GLY A 284 16.17 -10.26 16.03
CA GLY A 284 14.86 -10.06 16.63
C GLY A 284 13.67 -10.24 15.68
N HIS A 285 13.87 -10.87 14.52
CA HIS A 285 12.80 -11.21 13.59
C HIS A 285 11.98 -12.39 14.08
N GLY A 286 12.63 -13.51 14.43
CA GLY A 286 12.00 -14.62 15.14
C GLY A 286 10.95 -15.42 14.36
N ILE A 287 10.63 -15.07 13.12
CA ILE A 287 9.56 -15.71 12.34
C ILE A 287 10.17 -16.42 11.11
N ALA A 288 11.09 -17.33 11.39
CA ALA A 288 11.73 -18.16 10.37
C ALA A 288 12.04 -19.56 10.87
N GLY A 289 12.13 -20.50 9.93
CA GLY A 289 12.39 -21.89 10.26
C GLY A 289 12.49 -22.81 9.05
N ILE A 290 12.56 -24.11 9.33
CA ILE A 290 12.55 -25.19 8.35
C ILE A 290 11.32 -26.04 8.58
N VAL A 291 10.60 -26.35 7.50
CA VAL A 291 9.64 -27.45 7.44
C VAL A 291 10.33 -28.61 6.73
N THR A 292 10.49 -29.72 7.44
CA THR A 292 11.18 -30.90 6.91
C THR A 292 10.32 -31.63 5.89
N ARG A 293 10.94 -32.50 5.09
CA ARG A 293 10.21 -33.44 4.21
C ARG A 293 9.14 -34.27 4.95
N ALA A 294 9.36 -34.59 6.23
CA ALA A 294 8.41 -35.33 7.06
C ALA A 294 7.22 -34.48 7.54
N GLY A 295 7.26 -33.16 7.28
CA GLY A 295 6.25 -32.21 7.72
C GLY A 295 6.45 -31.75 9.16
N GLU A 296 7.65 -31.88 9.73
CA GLU A 296 8.01 -31.32 11.03
C GLU A 296 8.49 -29.87 10.87
N ALA A 297 8.07 -28.97 11.75
CA ALA A 297 8.46 -27.56 11.70
C ALA A 297 9.46 -27.22 12.82
N HIS A 298 10.64 -26.73 12.43
CA HIS A 298 11.69 -26.27 13.33
C HIS A 298 11.89 -24.76 13.18
N GLN A 299 11.52 -24.00 14.20
CA GLN A 299 11.76 -22.55 14.22
C GLN A 299 13.21 -22.28 14.61
N PHE A 300 13.79 -21.22 14.03
CA PHE A 300 15.11 -20.76 14.41
C PHE A 300 15.09 -20.10 15.78
N GLU A 301 16.18 -20.28 16.53
CA GLU A 301 16.40 -19.54 17.77
C GLU A 301 16.60 -18.05 17.45
N SER A 302 16.00 -17.18 18.25
CA SER A 302 16.03 -15.73 18.08
C SER A 302 16.39 -15.06 19.41
N ASP A 303 17.68 -15.05 19.73
CA ASP A 303 18.22 -14.42 20.94
C ASP A 303 18.70 -12.97 20.69
N GLY A 304 18.80 -12.58 19.43
CA GLY A 304 19.23 -11.23 19.03
C GLY A 304 18.15 -10.17 19.24
N LEU A 305 18.57 -8.96 19.64
CA LEU A 305 17.68 -7.81 19.66
C LEU A 305 17.52 -7.21 18.24
N PRO A 306 16.42 -6.49 17.96
CA PRO A 306 16.28 -5.71 16.73
C PRO A 306 17.43 -4.72 16.51
N LEU A 307 17.76 -4.44 15.25
CA LEU A 307 18.69 -3.36 14.91
C LEU A 307 18.13 -2.04 15.42
N GLY A 308 18.97 -1.19 16.04
CA GLY A 308 18.55 0.08 16.65
C GLY A 308 18.08 -0.05 18.10
N ALA A 309 17.84 -1.27 18.60
CA ALA A 309 17.72 -1.51 20.03
C ALA A 309 19.11 -1.44 20.71
N PRO A 310 19.19 -1.12 22.01
CA PRO A 310 20.45 -1.10 22.74
C PRO A 310 21.01 -2.51 22.93
N ALA A 311 21.69 -3.03 21.90
CA ALA A 311 22.39 -4.29 21.93
C ALA A 311 23.74 -4.14 22.65
N TRP A 312 23.99 -4.98 23.65
CA TRP A 312 25.26 -4.99 24.39
C TRP A 312 26.23 -6.06 23.86
N GLU A 313 25.74 -6.95 23.02
CA GLU A 313 26.49 -8.03 22.40
C GLU A 313 26.28 -8.01 20.88
N PRO A 314 27.30 -8.40 20.08
CA PRO A 314 27.16 -8.53 18.65
C PRO A 314 26.23 -9.70 18.31
N TRP A 315 25.48 -9.57 17.22
CA TRP A 315 24.68 -10.67 16.68
C TRP A 315 25.59 -11.81 16.21
N ARG A 316 25.20 -13.04 16.51
CA ARG A 316 25.93 -14.25 16.16
C ARG A 316 25.23 -15.02 15.05
N ALA A 317 26.02 -15.70 14.23
CA ALA A 317 25.49 -16.58 13.22
C ALA A 317 25.33 -18.01 13.73
N ASP A 318 24.16 -18.58 13.45
CA ASP A 318 23.85 -19.98 13.63
C ASP A 318 23.83 -20.73 12.30
N ARG A 319 23.79 -22.06 12.38
CA ARG A 319 23.83 -22.93 11.20
C ARG A 319 22.84 -24.07 11.29
N VAL A 320 22.17 -24.29 10.17
CA VAL A 320 21.30 -25.45 9.94
C VAL A 320 21.63 -26.04 8.57
N VAL A 321 21.27 -27.31 8.36
CA VAL A 321 21.40 -27.96 7.06
C VAL A 321 20.00 -28.16 6.51
N LEU A 322 19.76 -27.68 5.29
CA LEU A 322 18.54 -27.93 4.54
C LEU A 322 18.70 -29.26 3.81
N GLU A 323 18.11 -30.34 4.33
CA GLU A 323 18.19 -31.66 3.68
C GLU A 323 17.36 -31.69 2.38
N PRO A 324 17.61 -32.62 1.46
CA PRO A 324 16.76 -32.77 0.28
C PRO A 324 15.28 -32.96 0.64
N GLY A 325 14.41 -32.12 0.07
CA GLY A 325 12.98 -32.07 0.37
C GLY A 325 12.60 -31.07 1.48
N ASP A 326 13.56 -30.52 2.22
CA ASP A 326 13.29 -29.51 3.24
C ASP A 326 12.99 -28.14 2.63
N THR A 327 12.18 -27.36 3.36
CA THR A 327 11.77 -26.02 2.97
C THR A 327 12.12 -25.03 4.08
N PHE A 328 13.00 -24.08 3.78
CA PHE A 328 13.19 -22.88 4.59
C PHE A 328 12.04 -21.90 4.30
N ILE A 329 11.46 -21.34 5.37
CA ILE A 329 10.41 -20.34 5.30
C ILE A 329 10.70 -19.23 6.29
N ALA A 330 10.54 -17.98 5.85
CA ALA A 330 10.56 -16.80 6.71
C ALA A 330 9.37 -15.90 6.37
N LEU A 331 8.71 -15.36 7.38
CA LEU A 331 7.46 -14.63 7.29
C LEU A 331 7.57 -13.34 8.12
N SER A 332 6.84 -12.28 7.79
CA SER A 332 6.64 -11.16 8.71
C SER A 332 5.46 -11.39 9.67
N ASP A 333 5.37 -10.57 10.70
CA ASP A 333 4.35 -10.62 11.74
C ASP A 333 2.95 -10.24 11.23
N GLY A 334 2.84 -9.44 10.17
CA GLY A 334 1.54 -9.13 9.55
C GLY A 334 0.78 -10.36 9.05
N LEU A 335 1.46 -11.49 8.78
CA LEU A 335 0.79 -12.77 8.54
C LEU A 335 0.32 -13.44 9.84
N LEU A 336 1.11 -13.36 10.91
CA LEU A 336 0.78 -13.94 12.21
C LEU A 336 -0.45 -13.27 12.83
N ASP A 337 -0.62 -11.98 12.62
CA ASP A 337 -1.76 -11.17 13.09
C ASP A 337 -3.12 -11.62 12.49
N LEU A 338 -3.09 -12.44 11.44
CA LEU A 338 -4.30 -13.02 10.85
C LEU A 338 -4.80 -14.28 11.57
N PHE A 339 -4.02 -14.80 12.51
CA PHE A 339 -4.34 -16.02 13.26
C PHE A 339 -4.62 -15.69 14.73
N ASP A 340 -5.48 -16.50 15.36
CA ASP A 340 -5.83 -16.33 16.78
C ASP A 340 -4.63 -16.58 17.71
N THR A 341 -3.74 -17.51 17.31
CA THR A 341 -2.53 -17.86 18.05
C THR A 341 -1.34 -18.10 17.13
N ILE A 342 -0.13 -17.93 17.68
CA ILE A 342 1.13 -18.26 16.98
C ILE A 342 1.17 -19.74 16.58
N GLU A 343 0.58 -20.63 17.38
CA GLU A 343 0.55 -22.06 17.08
C GLU A 343 -0.32 -22.35 15.85
N ASP A 344 -1.48 -21.67 15.73
CA ASP A 344 -2.35 -21.82 14.56
C ASP A 344 -1.64 -21.34 13.28
N ALA A 345 -0.90 -20.23 13.36
CA ALA A 345 -0.11 -19.73 12.24
C ALA A 345 0.99 -20.72 11.82
N ARG A 346 1.67 -21.34 12.80
CA ARG A 346 2.72 -22.35 12.54
C ARG A 346 2.13 -23.59 11.89
N GLU A 347 1.00 -24.06 12.39
CA GLU A 347 0.31 -25.22 11.83
C GLU A 347 -0.13 -24.96 10.40
N ALA A 348 -0.73 -23.79 10.14
CA ALA A 348 -1.13 -23.38 8.79
C ALA A 348 0.07 -23.29 7.84
N ALA A 349 1.21 -22.74 8.27
CA ALA A 349 2.42 -22.69 7.48
C ALA A 349 2.94 -24.10 7.14
N ARG A 350 2.93 -25.01 8.13
CA ARG A 350 3.34 -26.41 7.97
C ARG A 350 2.45 -27.16 6.98
N GLU A 351 1.13 -27.04 7.11
CA GLU A 351 0.17 -27.65 6.19
C GLU A 351 0.28 -27.09 4.76
N THR A 352 0.48 -25.77 4.64
CA THR A 352 0.67 -25.12 3.34
C THR A 352 1.92 -25.64 2.64
N VAL A 353 3.06 -25.70 3.35
CA VAL A 353 4.31 -26.23 2.77
C VAL A 353 4.15 -27.70 2.39
N ALA A 354 3.51 -28.52 3.22
CA ALA A 354 3.31 -29.95 2.96
C ALA A 354 2.37 -30.23 1.77
N SER A 355 1.41 -29.34 1.50
CA SER A 355 0.45 -29.48 0.40
C SER A 355 0.96 -28.92 -0.94
N CYS A 356 2.03 -28.13 -0.93
CA CYS A 356 2.62 -27.54 -2.12
C CYS A 356 3.80 -28.36 -2.64
N SER A 357 4.02 -28.32 -3.96
CA SER A 357 5.17 -28.94 -4.64
C SER A 357 6.30 -27.93 -4.89
N THR A 358 5.99 -26.64 -5.01
CA THR A 358 6.97 -25.58 -5.30
C THR A 358 6.95 -24.46 -4.26
N ALA A 359 8.05 -23.70 -4.16
CA ALA A 359 8.11 -22.50 -3.33
C ALA A 359 7.08 -21.43 -3.76
N GLN A 360 6.80 -21.33 -5.06
CA GLN A 360 5.86 -20.36 -5.60
C GLN A 360 4.42 -20.64 -5.16
N GLU A 361 4.00 -21.90 -5.13
CA GLU A 361 2.65 -22.27 -4.66
C GLU A 361 2.44 -21.88 -3.19
N VAL A 362 3.44 -22.07 -2.32
CA VAL A 362 3.38 -21.64 -0.92
C VAL A 362 3.18 -20.13 -0.83
N VAL A 363 3.98 -19.37 -1.58
CA VAL A 363 3.90 -17.91 -1.61
C VAL A 363 2.57 -17.42 -2.17
N ASP A 364 2.03 -18.07 -3.20
CA ASP A 364 0.73 -17.72 -3.79
C ASP A 364 -0.42 -17.94 -2.80
N ILE A 365 -0.37 -19.01 -2.00
CA ILE A 365 -1.36 -19.28 -0.94
C ILE A 365 -1.27 -18.23 0.17
N VAL A 366 -0.06 -17.91 0.66
CA VAL A 366 0.14 -16.85 1.66
C VAL A 366 -0.40 -15.51 1.14
N ALA A 367 -0.10 -15.18 -0.11
CA ALA A 367 -0.54 -13.94 -0.72
C ALA A 367 -2.06 -13.87 -0.93
N ALA A 368 -2.70 -14.99 -1.29
CA ALA A 368 -4.15 -15.09 -1.39
C ALA A 368 -4.81 -14.94 -0.01
N TYR A 369 -4.28 -15.65 0.99
CA TYR A 369 -4.80 -15.60 2.35
C TYR A 369 -4.77 -14.19 2.95
N ALA A 370 -3.65 -13.48 2.81
CA ALA A 370 -3.50 -12.11 3.27
C ALA A 370 -4.49 -11.13 2.60
N ARG A 371 -4.74 -11.30 1.29
CA ARG A 371 -5.73 -10.49 0.56
C ARG A 371 -7.16 -10.80 0.98
N ASP A 372 -7.51 -12.07 1.09
CA ASP A 372 -8.88 -12.50 1.43
C ASP A 372 -9.27 -12.08 2.86
N HIS A 373 -8.30 -12.04 3.77
CA HIS A 373 -8.50 -11.64 5.18
C HIS A 373 -8.20 -10.15 5.43
N HIS A 374 -7.89 -9.38 4.39
CA HIS A 374 -7.69 -7.92 4.46
C HIS A 374 -6.62 -7.54 5.49
N ALA A 375 -5.41 -8.12 5.37
CA ALA A 375 -4.31 -7.86 6.28
C ALA A 375 -4.10 -6.36 6.53
N THR A 376 -4.03 -6.00 7.82
CA THR A 376 -3.91 -4.61 8.27
C THR A 376 -2.47 -4.15 8.46
N ASP A 377 -1.54 -5.11 8.42
CA ASP A 377 -0.10 -4.88 8.43
C ASP A 377 0.56 -5.52 7.20
N ASP A 378 1.80 -5.13 6.94
CA ASP A 378 2.55 -5.62 5.78
C ASP A 378 2.79 -7.14 5.89
N VAL A 379 2.64 -7.85 4.78
CA VAL A 379 2.83 -9.31 4.72
C VAL A 379 3.97 -9.66 3.78
N THR A 380 5.04 -10.20 4.34
CA THR A 380 6.21 -10.65 3.58
C THR A 380 6.45 -12.12 3.84
N ALA A 381 6.77 -12.85 2.78
CA ALA A 381 7.15 -14.25 2.87
C ALA A 381 8.29 -14.54 1.90
N VAL A 382 9.28 -15.32 2.35
CA VAL A 382 10.31 -15.90 1.50
C VAL A 382 10.41 -17.39 1.77
N VAL A 383 10.42 -18.17 0.68
CA VAL A 383 10.44 -19.63 0.70
C VAL A 383 11.60 -20.13 -0.15
N VAL A 384 12.42 -21.00 0.41
CA VAL A 384 13.51 -21.69 -0.30
C VAL A 384 13.35 -23.19 -0.05
N ARG A 385 13.06 -23.94 -1.11
CA ARG A 385 12.89 -25.39 -1.05
C ARG A 385 14.05 -26.09 -1.74
N ARG A 386 14.65 -27.08 -1.07
CA ARG A 386 15.64 -27.97 -1.70
C ARG A 386 14.91 -29.11 -2.39
N HIS A 387 15.22 -29.34 -3.66
CA HIS A 387 14.65 -30.46 -4.41
C HIS A 387 15.09 -31.79 -3.83
N ASP A 388 14.26 -32.81 -4.03
CA ASP A 388 14.66 -34.19 -3.79
C ASP A 388 15.83 -34.56 -4.72
N VAL A 389 16.76 -35.35 -4.20
CA VAL A 389 17.77 -36.00 -5.04
C VAL A 389 17.06 -37.12 -5.80
N ALA A 390 17.06 -37.03 -7.13
CA ALA A 390 16.42 -37.98 -8.04
C ALA A 390 17.02 -39.40 -7.96
#